data_AF-A0A0J6CQ45-F1
#
_entry.id   AF-A0A0J6CQ45-F1
#
_cell.length_a   1.000
_cell.length_b   1.000
_cell.length_c   1.000
_cell.angle_alpha   90.00
_cell.angle_beta   90.00
_cell.angle_gamma   90.00
#
_symmetry.space_group_name_H-M   'P 1'
#
loop_
_entity.id
_entity.type
_entity.pdbx_description
1 polymer ?
#
loop_
_entity_poly.entity_id
_entity_poly.type
_entity_poly.pdbx_seq_one_letter_code
_entity_poly.pdbx_strand_id
1 'polypeptide(L)' 'MEYNLYSKDSAYPCEVTIDEENGRYMIRKADTSGEIFNSAAELTSWIRSNWKETDFRSKKQYYYLMELLEDYEWNMETGQ' A
#
# COMPACT_ATOMS: atom_id res chain seq x y z
N MET A 1 9.18 5.50 -1.72
CA MET A 1 7.85 6.15 -1.63
C MET A 1 7.17 5.74 -0.33
N GLU A 2 6.52 6.67 0.35
CA GLU A 2 5.72 6.40 1.56
C GLU A 2 4.31 6.97 1.38
N TYR A 3 3.30 6.20 1.73
CA TYR A 3 1.89 6.59 1.60
C TYR A 3 1.10 6.28 2.86
N ASN A 4 0.23 7.19 3.27
CA ASN A 4 -0.52 7.08 4.51
C ASN A 4 -2.03 7.12 4.26
N LEU A 5 -2.75 6.12 4.76
CA LEU A 5 -4.21 6.02 4.73
C LEU A 5 -4.80 6.05 6.13
N TYR A 6 -5.88 6.79 6.31
CA TYR A 6 -6.57 6.82 7.59
C TYR A 6 -7.76 5.86 7.60
N SER A 7 -7.66 4.82 8.43
CA SER A 7 -8.78 3.91 8.70
C SER A 7 -9.90 4.64 9.47
N LYS A 8 -11.13 4.16 9.33
CA LYS A 8 -12.28 4.64 10.11
C LYS A 8 -12.25 4.13 11.55
N ASP A 9 -11.80 2.90 11.74
CA ASP A 9 -11.95 2.15 12.99
C ASP A 9 -10.76 2.28 13.94
N SER A 10 -9.68 2.93 13.52
CA SER A 10 -8.47 3.12 14.34
C SER A 10 -7.98 4.57 14.33
N ALA A 11 -7.29 4.94 15.41
CA ALA A 11 -6.64 6.23 15.56
C ALA A 11 -5.31 6.33 14.79
N TYR A 12 -4.73 5.19 14.40
CA TYR A 12 -3.45 5.15 13.70
C TYR A 12 -3.65 5.08 12.18
N PRO A 13 -2.82 5.81 11.39
CA PRO A 13 -2.81 5.64 9.95
C PRO A 13 -2.20 4.29 9.56
N CYS A 14 -2.72 3.70 8.48
CA CYS A 14 -2.03 2.65 7.75
C CYS A 14 -0.96 3.28 6.87
N GLU A 15 0.27 2.78 6.95
CA GLU A 15 1.41 3.28 6.18
C GLU A 15 1.81 2.22 5.15
N VAL A 16 2.16 2.65 3.95
CA VAL A 16 2.67 1.81 2.87
C VAL A 16 4.01 2.39 2.45
N THR A 17 5.07 1.61 2.62
CA THR A 17 6.44 1.99 2.30
C THR A 17 6.94 1.12 1.15
N ILE A 18 7.41 1.77 0.10
CA ILE A 18 8.02 1.16 -1.08
C ILE A 18 9.44 1.72 -1.18
N ASP A 19 10.42 0.89 -0.89
CA ASP A 19 11.84 1.22 -0.96
C ASP A 19 12.48 0.36 -2.05
N GLU A 20 12.55 0.91 -3.26
CA GLU A 20 13.09 0.19 -4.43
C GLU A 20 14.60 -0.03 -4.31
N GLU A 21 15.31 0.95 -3.75
CA GLU A 21 16.76 0.91 -3.58
C GLU A 21 17.19 -0.28 -2.72
N ASN A 22 16.37 -0.63 -1.73
CA ASN A 22 16.59 -1.78 -0.87
C ASN A 22 15.69 -2.99 -1.21
N GLY A 23 14.82 -2.87 -2.21
CA GLY A 23 13.82 -3.88 -2.56
C GLY A 23 12.87 -4.23 -1.41
N ARG A 24 12.54 -3.26 -0.54
CA ARG A 24 11.71 -3.45 0.65
C ARG A 24 10.34 -2.85 0.45
N TYR A 25 9.32 -3.68 0.61
CA TYR A 25 7.93 -3.29 0.53
C TYR A 25 7.30 -3.58 1.89
N MET A 26 6.79 -2.56 2.59
CA MET A 26 6.27 -2.72 3.94
C MET A 26 4.90 -2.08 4.06
N ILE A 27 4.00 -2.75 4.77
CA ILE A 27 2.72 -2.21 5.18
C ILE A 27 2.72 -2.13 6.69
N ARG A 28 2.31 -0.99 7.24
CA ARG A 28 1.94 -0.84 8.64
C ARG A 28 0.44 -0.70 8.74
N LYS A 29 -0.19 -1.61 9.47
CA LYS A 29 -1.62 -1.56 9.76
C LYS A 29 -1.91 -0.63 10.92
N ALA A 30 -3.16 -0.19 11.01
CA ALA A 30 -3.64 0.66 12.09
C ALA A 30 -3.72 -0.02 13.47
N ASP A 31 -3.50 -1.34 13.54
CA ASP A 31 -3.41 -2.14 14.77
C ASP A 31 -1.96 -2.28 15.28
N THR A 32 -1.03 -1.48 14.74
CA THR A 32 0.42 -1.51 15.01
C THR A 32 1.18 -2.72 14.46
N SER A 33 0.49 -3.68 13.84
CA SER A 33 1.15 -4.77 13.12
C SER A 33 1.68 -4.27 11.77
N GLY A 34 2.71 -4.94 11.25
CA GLY A 34 3.26 -4.64 9.94
C GLY A 34 3.64 -5.90 9.18
N GLU A 35 3.50 -5.84 7.86
CA GLU A 35 3.83 -6.93 6.94
C GLU A 35 4.95 -6.45 6.01
N ILE A 36 5.87 -7.34 5.67
CA ILE A 36 6.97 -7.05 4.74
C ILE A 36 6.81 -7.99 3.54
N PHE A 37 6.99 -7.44 2.36
CA PHE A 37 6.85 -8.12 1.07
C PHE A 37 8.16 -7.99 0.28
N ASN A 38 8.37 -8.93 -0.64
CA ASN A 38 9.57 -8.95 -1.48
C ASN A 38 9.35 -8.27 -2.84
N SER A 39 8.11 -7.94 -3.19
CA SER A 39 7.75 -7.28 -4.44
C SER A 39 6.53 -6.37 -4.30
N ALA A 40 6.39 -5.40 -5.21
CA ALA A 40 5.20 -4.57 -5.32
C ALA A 40 3.94 -5.42 -5.58
N ALA A 41 4.01 -6.42 -6.46
CA ALA A 41 2.90 -7.32 -6.78
C ALA A 41 2.34 -8.05 -5.56
N GLU A 42 3.22 -8.54 -4.68
CA GLU A 42 2.81 -9.17 -3.41
C GLU A 42 2.12 -8.16 -2.49
N LEU A 43 2.70 -6.96 -2.35
CA LEU A 43 2.14 -5.88 -1.54
C LEU A 43 0.76 -5.45 -2.05
N THR A 44 0.60 -5.22 -3.35
CA THR A 44 -0.66 -4.85 -4.00
C THR A 44 -1.72 -5.93 -3.83
N SER A 45 -1.36 -7.19 -4.03
CA SER A 45 -2.28 -8.33 -3.85
C SER A 45 -2.75 -8.46 -2.40
N TRP A 46 -1.84 -8.24 -1.44
CA TRP A 46 -2.17 -8.24 -0.03
C TRP A 46 -3.13 -7.10 0.30
N ILE A 47 -2.88 -5.89 -0.19
CA ILE A 47 -3.76 -4.72 0.01
C ILE A 47 -5.15 -5.01 -0.53
N ARG A 48 -5.29 -5.50 -1.76
CA ARG A 48 -6.60 -5.84 -2.36
C ARG A 48 -7.36 -6.91 -1.58
N SER A 49 -6.64 -7.82 -0.92
CA SER A 49 -7.24 -8.94 -0.17
C SER A 49 -7.60 -8.57 1.27
N ASN A 50 -6.81 -7.71 1.91
CA ASN A 50 -6.95 -7.37 3.33
C ASN A 50 -7.66 -6.04 3.57
N TRP A 51 -7.54 -5.10 2.64
CA TRP A 51 -8.13 -3.77 2.76
C TRP A 51 -9.24 -3.58 1.76
N LYS A 52 -10.30 -2.89 2.18
CA LYS A 52 -11.40 -2.46 1.33
C LYS A 52 -11.49 -0.95 1.34
N GLU A 53 -11.97 -0.36 0.26
CA GLU A 53 -12.17 1.08 0.18
C GLU A 53 -13.13 1.60 1.29
N THR A 54 -14.01 0.74 1.80
CA THR A 54 -14.94 1.06 2.88
C THR A 54 -14.28 1.23 4.24
N ASP A 55 -13.11 0.62 4.45
CA ASP A 55 -12.39 0.58 5.73
C ASP A 55 -11.68 1.91 6.01
N PHE A 56 -11.51 2.74 4.97
CA PHE A 56 -10.86 4.04 5.05
C PHE A 56 -11.86 5.19 5.10
N ARG A 57 -11.45 6.27 5.75
CA ARG A 57 -12.22 7.53 5.81
C ARG A 57 -12.41 8.12 4.43
N SER A 58 -11.39 8.00 3.58
CA SER A 58 -11.41 8.48 2.20
C SER A 58 -11.21 7.32 1.23
N LYS A 59 -12.29 6.94 0.53
CA LYS A 59 -12.21 5.97 -0.58
C LYS A 59 -11.21 6.43 -1.65
N LYS A 60 -11.09 7.74 -1.86
CA LYS A 60 -10.16 8.32 -2.84
C LYS A 60 -8.71 8.02 -2.51
N GLN A 61 -8.32 8.02 -1.23
CA GLN A 61 -6.94 7.67 -0.83
C GLN A 61 -6.63 6.21 -1.16
N TYR A 62 -7.59 5.31 -0.93
CA TYR A 62 -7.43 3.90 -1.31
C TYR A 62 -7.26 3.73 -2.82
N TYR A 63 -8.17 4.30 -3.62
CA TYR A 63 -8.07 4.19 -5.09
C TYR A 63 -6.77 4.80 -5.63
N TYR A 64 -6.35 5.94 -5.08
CA TYR A 64 -5.10 6.58 -5.48
C TYR A 64 -3.87 5.73 -5.14
N LEU A 65 -3.84 5.09 -3.96
CA LEU A 65 -2.79 4.13 -3.64
C LEU A 65 -2.76 2.97 -4.65
N MET A 66 -3.93 2.42 -4.97
CA MET A 66 -4.02 1.30 -5.92
C MET A 66 -3.53 1.69 -7.32
N GLU A 67 -3.90 2.89 -7.79
CA GLU A 67 -3.45 3.45 -9.08
C GLU A 67 -1.95 3.68 -9.09
N LEU A 68 -1.37 4.22 -8.00
CA LEU A 68 0.07 4.37 -7.86
C LEU A 68 0.82 3.04 -7.90
N LEU A 69 0.29 2.01 -7.23
CA LEU A 69 0.89 0.68 -7.21
C LEU A 69 0.83 0.01 -8.58
N GLU A 70 -0.29 0.17 -9.29
CA GLU A 70 -0.48 -0.37 -10.63
C GLU A 70 0.40 0.35 -11.66
N ASP A 71 0.50 1.68 -11.59
CA ASP A 71 1.43 2.46 -12.40
C ASP A 71 2.88 2.08 -12.10
N TYR A 72 3.23 1.89 -10.82
CA TYR A 72 4.54 1.43 -10.41
C TYR A 72 4.87 0.03 -10.98
N GLU A 73 3.96 -0.93 -10.86
CA GLU A 73 4.11 -2.27 -11.43
C GLU A 73 4.32 -2.20 -12.95
N TRP A 74 3.52 -1.37 -13.63
CA TRP A 74 3.63 -1.15 -15.08
C TRP A 74 4.98 -0.54 -15.49
N ASN A 75 5.48 0.46 -14.76
CA ASN A 75 6.77 1.09 -15.04
C ASN A 75 7.94 0.10 -14.80
N MET A 76 7.84 -0.78 -13.80
CA MET A 76 8.84 -1.81 -13.54
C MET A 76 8.88 -2.90 -14.64
N GLU A 77 7.74 -3.24 -15.24
CA GLU A 77 7.68 -4.21 -16.35
C GLU A 77 8.13 -3.62 -17.69
N THR A 78 7.93 -2.32 -17.90
CA THR A 78 8.21 -1.65 -19.19
C THR A 78 9.61 -1.07 -19.32
N GLY A 79 10.40 -1.04 -18.24
CA GLY A 79 11.86 -0.81 -18.24
C GLY A 79 12.32 0.32 -19.16
N GLN A 80 12.09 1.58 -18.77
CA GLN A 80 12.63 2.74 -19.47
C GLN A 80 14.08 3.05 -19.04
#